data_AF-A0A0Q7XHZ8-F1
#
_entry.id   AF-A0A0Q7XHZ8-F1
#
_cell.length_a   1.000
_cell.length_b   1.000
_cell.length_c   1.000
_cell.angle_alpha   90.00
_cell.angle_beta   90.00
_cell.angle_gamma   90.00
#
_symmetry.space_group_name_H-M   'P 1'
#
loop_
_entity.id
_entity.type
_entity.pdbx_description
1 polymer ?
#
loop_
_entity_poly.entity_id
_entity_poly.type
_entity_poly.pdbx_seq_one_letter_code
_entity_poly.pdbx_strand_id
1 'polypeptide(L)'
;MEYFKSVSDLIAGLKKLEQEAWIYTNMQSWLSNPQKADFYYLPWDYMQSLEDDEVYENDDGAELPLDLKDKNLKEWMIVNVLVHIAKSVDWRAEGMKEFIEQVNYYREFDTFKR
;
A
#
# COMPACT_ATOMS: atom_id res chain seq x y z
N MET A 1 9.32 -5.52 -8.49
CA MET A 1 8.80 -5.03 -7.19
C MET A 1 9.35 -3.65 -6.88
N GLU A 2 8.55 -2.80 -6.23
CA GLU A 2 9.05 -1.59 -5.54
C GLU A 2 8.75 -1.65 -4.04
N TYR A 3 9.64 -1.08 -3.24
CA TYR A 3 9.54 -1.02 -1.78
C TYR A 3 9.66 0.42 -1.30
N PHE A 4 8.73 0.83 -0.44
CA PHE A 4 8.68 2.15 0.17
C PHE A 4 8.78 2.04 1.68
N LYS A 5 9.74 2.73 2.28
CA LYS A 5 10.04 2.67 3.72
C LYS A 5 9.12 3.52 4.58
N SER A 6 8.29 4.34 3.94
CA SER A 6 7.40 5.29 4.60
C SER A 6 6.26 5.72 3.67
N VAL A 7 5.25 6.34 4.26
CA VAL A 7 4.14 6.96 3.51
C VAL A 7 4.64 8.06 2.58
N SER A 8 5.63 8.85 3.02
CA SER A 8 6.24 9.90 2.20
C SER A 8 6.90 9.32 0.94
N ASP A 9 7.65 8.22 1.08
CA ASP A 9 8.30 7.54 -0.04
C ASP A 9 7.27 6.98 -1.02
N LEU A 10 6.20 6.37 -0.50
CA LEU A 10 5.10 5.86 -1.31
C LEU A 10 4.45 6.98 -2.13
N ILE A 11 4.06 8.09 -1.49
CA ILE A 11 3.41 9.22 -2.16
C ILE A 11 4.29 9.78 -3.30
N ALA A 12 5.59 9.89 -3.07
CA ALA A 12 6.53 10.33 -4.10
C ALA A 12 6.61 9.37 -5.30
N GLY A 13 6.38 8.07 -5.08
CA GLY A 13 6.39 7.02 -6.09
C GLY A 13 5.07 6.81 -6.84
N LEU A 14 3.92 7.13 -6.25
CA LEU A 14 2.57 6.77 -6.76
C LEU A 14 2.33 7.03 -8.25
N LYS A 15 2.87 8.13 -8.80
CA LYS A 15 2.66 8.51 -10.21
C LYS A 15 3.29 7.55 -11.21
N LYS A 16 4.23 6.71 -10.77
CA LYS A 16 4.95 5.75 -11.61
C LYS A 16 4.34 4.35 -11.56
N LEU A 17 3.41 4.12 -10.63
CA LEU A 17 2.81 2.81 -10.38
C LEU A 17 1.58 2.60 -11.26
N GLU A 18 1.30 1.34 -11.57
CA GLU A 18 0.07 0.94 -12.26
C GLU A 18 -1.15 1.30 -11.41
N GLN A 19 -2.13 1.97 -12.02
CA GLN A 19 -3.21 2.62 -11.28
C GLN A 19 -4.20 1.63 -10.65
N GLU A 20 -4.35 0.44 -11.22
CA GLU A 20 -5.30 -0.58 -10.74
C GLU A 20 -4.65 -1.61 -9.82
N ALA A 21 -3.35 -1.46 -9.54
CA ALA A 21 -2.62 -2.41 -8.72
C ALA A 21 -2.81 -2.16 -7.21
N TRP A 22 -2.66 -3.24 -6.44
CA TRP A 22 -2.64 -3.20 -4.99
C TRP A 22 -1.27 -2.78 -4.45
N ILE A 23 -1.31 -2.02 -3.37
CA ILE A 23 -0.20 -1.84 -2.44
C ILE A 23 -0.42 -2.77 -1.25
N TYR A 24 0.65 -3.38 -0.79
CA TYR A 24 0.66 -4.30 0.34
C TYR A 24 1.37 -3.69 1.54
N THR A 25 0.85 -3.91 2.74
CA THR A 25 1.50 -3.48 4.00
C THR A 25 1.23 -4.46 5.13
N ASN A 26 2.04 -4.38 6.18
CA ASN A 26 1.72 -5.04 7.44
C ASN A 26 0.66 -4.21 8.17
N MET A 27 -0.55 -4.76 8.30
CA MET A 27 -1.67 -4.05 8.90
C MET A 27 -1.45 -3.70 10.38
N GLN A 28 -0.72 -4.51 11.13
CA GLN A 28 -0.40 -4.20 12.53
C GLN A 28 0.54 -2.98 12.61
N SER A 29 1.50 -2.89 11.70
CA SER A 29 2.39 -1.72 11.57
C SER A 29 1.61 -0.47 11.16
N TRP A 30 0.71 -0.57 10.18
CA TRP A 30 -0.15 0.53 9.77
C TRP A 30 -1.02 1.04 10.93
N LEU A 31 -1.71 0.14 11.64
CA LEU A 31 -2.62 0.54 12.73
C LEU A 31 -1.88 1.15 13.94
N SER A 32 -0.65 0.72 14.21
CA SER A 32 0.13 1.21 15.36
C SER A 32 0.94 2.46 15.07
N ASN A 33 1.56 2.55 13.88
CA ASN A 33 2.36 3.70 13.47
C ASN A 33 2.38 3.87 11.94
N PRO A 34 1.32 4.45 11.35
CA PRO A 34 1.16 4.57 9.90
C PRO A 34 2.34 5.24 9.21
N GLN A 35 2.95 6.26 9.83
CA GLN A 35 4.05 7.04 9.25
C GLN A 35 5.34 6.23 9.06
N LYS A 36 5.50 5.16 9.84
CA LYS A 36 6.66 4.26 9.80
C LYS A 36 6.33 2.89 9.18
N ALA A 37 5.13 2.74 8.61
CA ALA A 37 4.78 1.51 7.92
C ALA A 37 5.56 1.38 6.62
N ASP A 38 5.89 0.13 6.30
CA ASP A 38 6.53 -0.28 5.05
C ASP A 38 5.46 -0.64 4.02
N PHE A 39 5.71 -0.33 2.75
CA PHE A 39 4.79 -0.62 1.65
C PHE A 39 5.48 -1.32 0.50
N TYR A 40 4.77 -2.27 -0.11
CA TYR A 40 5.27 -3.09 -1.20
C TYR A 40 4.31 -2.94 -2.39
N TYR A 41 4.88 -2.65 -3.56
CA TYR A 41 4.20 -2.73 -4.83
C TYR A 41 4.75 -3.94 -5.60
N LEU A 42 3.85 -4.85 -5.94
CA LEU A 42 4.14 -6.10 -6.64
C LEU A 42 3.49 -6.02 -8.03
N PRO A 43 4.21 -5.54 -9.07
CA PRO A 43 3.68 -5.53 -10.43
C PRO A 43 3.32 -6.95 -10.89
N TRP A 44 2.31 -7.05 -11.75
CA TRP A 44 1.89 -8.34 -12.32
C TRP A 44 3.05 -9.07 -13.00
N ASP A 45 3.81 -8.37 -13.86
CA ASP A 45 4.97 -8.94 -14.56
C ASP A 45 6.05 -9.46 -13.62
N TYR A 46 6.18 -8.86 -12.42
CA TYR A 46 7.09 -9.36 -11.40
C TYR A 46 6.56 -10.67 -10.79
N MET A 47 5.28 -10.73 -10.44
CA MET A 47 4.67 -11.96 -9.90
C MET A 47 4.73 -13.11 -10.91
N GLN A 48 4.49 -12.84 -12.20
CA GLN A 48 4.58 -13.84 -13.27
C GLN A 48 6.00 -14.32 -13.57
N SER A 49 7.02 -13.63 -13.05
CA SER A 49 8.41 -14.03 -13.22
C SER A 49 8.91 -15.00 -12.14
N LEU A 50 8.11 -15.22 -11.09
CA LEU A 50 8.44 -16.13 -9.99
C LEU A 50 8.03 -17.57 -10.34
N GLU A 51 8.83 -18.53 -9.88
CA GLU A 51 8.47 -19.95 -9.96
C GLU A 51 7.43 -20.30 -8.88
N ASP A 52 6.72 -21.43 -9.06
CA ASP A 52 5.66 -21.87 -8.13
C ASP A 52 6.16 -22.06 -6.68
N ASP A 53 7.44 -22.44 -6.49
CA ASP A 53 8.06 -22.60 -5.17
C ASP A 53 8.61 -21.30 -4.56
N GLU A 54 8.55 -20.20 -5.32
CA GLU A 54 8.92 -18.85 -4.90
C GLU A 54 7.70 -18.00 -4.49
N VAL A 55 6.49 -18.58 -4.51
CA VAL A 55 5.23 -17.91 -4.15
C VAL A 55 4.56 -18.63 -2.97
N TYR A 56 3.86 -17.88 -2.13
CA TYR A 56 2.98 -18.41 -1.10
C TYR A 56 1.64 -17.68 -1.11
N GLU A 57 0.58 -18.38 -0.73
CA GLU A 57 -0.73 -17.79 -0.48
C GLU A 57 -0.80 -17.35 0.99
N ASN A 58 -1.15 -16.08 1.24
CA ASN A 58 -1.37 -15.58 2.60
C ASN A 58 -2.78 -15.95 3.12
N ASP A 59 -3.06 -15.60 4.39
CA ASP A 59 -4.37 -15.90 5.01
C ASP A 59 -5.57 -15.24 4.32
N ASP A 60 -5.35 -14.20 3.51
CA ASP A 60 -6.40 -13.49 2.77
C ASP A 60 -6.57 -14.05 1.34
N GLY A 61 -5.83 -15.10 0.96
CA GLY A 61 -5.89 -15.71 -0.37
C GLY A 61 -5.06 -14.98 -1.43
N ALA A 62 -4.21 -14.03 -1.03
CA ALA A 62 -3.32 -13.31 -1.94
C ALA A 62 -2.02 -14.07 -2.15
N GLU A 63 -1.64 -14.25 -3.42
CA GLU A 63 -0.34 -14.79 -3.82
C GLU A 63 0.76 -13.73 -3.64
N LEU A 64 1.80 -14.07 -2.88
CA LEU A 64 2.89 -13.19 -2.53
C LEU A 64 4.25 -13.89 -2.67
N PRO A 65 5.34 -13.15 -2.93
CA PRO A 65 6.69 -13.72 -2.96
C PRO A 65 7.09 -14.36 -1.61
N LEU A 66 7.64 -15.57 -1.65
CA LEU A 66 8.00 -16.34 -0.46
C LEU A 66 8.99 -15.61 0.46
N ASP A 67 9.89 -14.80 -0.09
CA ASP A 67 10.86 -13.99 0.67
C ASP A 67 10.20 -12.87 1.51
N LEU A 68 8.94 -12.52 1.22
CA LEU A 68 8.15 -11.56 1.97
C LEU A 68 7.25 -12.20 3.05
N LYS A 69 7.28 -13.52 3.21
CA LYS A 69 6.40 -14.25 4.15
C LYS A 69 6.47 -13.73 5.58
N ASP A 70 7.67 -13.42 6.07
CA ASP A 70 7.88 -12.90 7.43
C ASP A 70 7.42 -11.44 7.63
N LYS A 71 7.03 -10.75 6.55
CA LYS A 71 6.54 -9.37 6.61
C LYS A 71 5.06 -9.29 7.01
N ASN A 72 4.33 -10.41 6.96
CA ASN A 72 2.89 -10.47 7.26
C ASN A 72 2.09 -9.42 6.45
N LEU A 73 2.29 -9.43 5.14
CA LEU A 73 1.67 -8.48 4.22
C LEU A 73 0.22 -8.84 3.93
N LYS A 74 -0.61 -7.80 3.82
CA LYS A 74 -2.00 -7.87 3.35
C LYS A 74 -2.22 -6.83 2.27
N GLU A 75 -3.18 -7.08 1.39
CA GLU A 75 -3.70 -6.05 0.48
C GLU A 75 -4.18 -4.86 1.30
N TRP A 76 -3.67 -3.68 0.98
CA TRP A 76 -3.90 -2.49 1.80
C TRP A 76 -4.79 -1.47 1.09
N MET A 77 -4.38 -1.02 -0.09
CA MET A 77 -5.02 0.03 -0.87
C MET A 77 -4.67 -0.07 -2.36
N ILE A 78 -5.60 0.30 -3.24
CA ILE A 78 -5.36 0.41 -4.69
C ILE A 78 -4.65 1.74 -5.00
N VAL A 79 -3.70 1.72 -5.95
CA VAL A 79 -2.89 2.89 -6.33
C VAL A 79 -3.74 4.10 -6.74
N ASN A 80 -4.77 3.93 -7.58
CA ASN A 80 -5.61 5.04 -8.04
C ASN A 80 -6.34 5.75 -6.88
N VAL A 81 -6.79 5.01 -5.86
CA VAL A 81 -7.40 5.54 -4.65
C VAL A 81 -6.37 6.36 -3.86
N LEU A 82 -5.15 5.84 -3.69
CA LEU A 82 -4.06 6.58 -3.05
C LEU A 82 -3.69 7.85 -3.81
N VAL A 83 -3.64 7.81 -5.14
CA VAL A 83 -3.40 8.97 -5.99
C VAL A 83 -4.51 10.01 -5.83
N HIS A 84 -5.76 9.58 -5.72
CA HIS A 84 -6.89 10.48 -5.47
C HIS A 84 -6.75 11.18 -4.12
N ILE A 85 -6.51 10.41 -3.05
CA ILE A 85 -6.33 10.95 -1.69
C ILE A 85 -5.12 11.89 -1.64
N ALA A 86 -3.98 11.52 -2.23
CA ALA A 86 -2.79 12.38 -2.23
C ALA A 86 -3.01 13.73 -2.94
N LYS A 87 -3.92 13.80 -3.91
CA LYS A 87 -4.29 15.02 -4.63
C LYS A 87 -5.30 15.88 -3.87
N SER A 88 -6.09 15.32 -2.95
CA SER A 88 -7.09 16.07 -2.17
C SER A 88 -6.49 16.76 -0.93
N VAL A 89 -5.33 16.30 -0.47
CA VAL A 89 -4.67 16.76 0.76
C VAL A 89 -3.95 18.11 0.61
N ASP A 90 -4.03 18.98 1.63
CA ASP A 90 -3.21 20.20 1.74
C ASP A 90 -1.89 19.93 2.50
N TRP A 91 -0.79 19.93 1.75
CA TRP A 91 0.53 19.55 2.26
C TRP A 91 1.25 20.63 3.12
N ARG A 92 0.64 21.78 3.41
CA ARG A 92 1.34 22.92 4.06
C ARG A 92 1.58 22.79 5.57
N ALA A 93 0.78 22.03 6.33
CA ALA A 93 1.00 21.88 7.78
C ALA A 93 0.62 20.50 8.34
N GLU A 94 -0.53 19.93 7.95
CA GLU A 94 -1.02 18.64 8.47
C GLU A 94 -1.20 17.57 7.39
N GLY A 95 -0.66 17.77 6.18
CA GLY A 95 -0.97 16.91 5.04
C GLY A 95 -0.70 15.42 5.28
N MET A 96 0.37 15.07 6.01
CA MET A 96 0.62 13.66 6.36
C MET A 96 -0.46 13.07 7.26
N LYS A 97 -0.92 13.83 8.27
CA LYS A 97 -2.00 13.40 9.17
C LYS A 97 -3.32 13.32 8.41
N GLU A 98 -3.62 14.32 7.59
CA GLU A 98 -4.82 14.35 6.75
C GLU A 98 -4.86 13.16 5.78
N PHE A 99 -3.74 12.85 5.12
CA PHE A 99 -3.62 11.70 4.24
C PHE A 99 -3.93 10.39 4.97
N ILE A 100 -3.33 10.17 6.14
CA ILE A 100 -3.58 8.98 6.97
C ILE A 100 -5.05 8.90 7.39
N GLU A 101 -5.65 10.02 7.79
CA GLU A 101 -7.08 10.08 8.14
C GLU A 101 -7.98 9.73 6.95
N GLN A 102 -7.68 10.26 5.76
CA GLN A 102 -8.45 9.96 4.55
C GLN A 102 -8.30 8.50 4.13
N VAL A 103 -7.10 7.93 4.22
CA VAL A 103 -6.88 6.49 3.96
C VAL A 103 -7.66 5.63 4.94
N ASN A 104 -7.60 5.93 6.24
CA ASN A 104 -8.34 5.17 7.24
C ASN A 104 -9.86 5.28 7.02
N TYR A 105 -10.35 6.48 6.71
CA TYR A 105 -11.76 6.70 6.38
C TYR A 105 -12.18 5.88 5.16
N TYR A 106 -11.39 5.91 4.08
CA TYR A 106 -11.69 5.13 2.88
C TYR A 106 -11.73 3.62 3.20
N ARG A 107 -10.76 3.11 3.96
CA ARG A 107 -10.71 1.68 4.33
C ARG A 107 -11.87 1.23 5.22
N GLU A 108 -12.44 2.14 6.01
CA GLU A 108 -13.59 1.84 6.88
C GLU A 108 -14.93 1.96 6.14
N PHE A 109 -15.07 2.92 5.24
CA PHE A 109 -16.37 3.28 4.63
C PHE A 109 -16.47 3.04 3.13
N ASP A 110 -15.40 2.60 2.48
CA ASP A 110 -15.27 2.45 1.02
C ASP A 110 -15.74 3.70 0.25
N THR A 111 -15.39 4.88 0.79
CA THR A 111 -15.77 6.16 0.21
C THR A 111 -14.80 7.28 0.59
N PHE A 112 -14.77 8.34 -0.22
CA PHE A 112 -13.89 9.49 0.04
C PHE A 112 -14.49 10.39 1.13
N LYS A 113 -13.63 10.83 2.05
CA LYS A 113 -13.97 11.84 3.06
C LYS A 113 -14.28 13.16 2.32
N ARG A 114 -15.44 13.75 2.60
CA ARG A 114 -15.91 15.00 2.00
C ARG A 114 -15.43 16.22 2.78
#